data_AF-A0A438B2D2-F1
#
_entry.id   AF-A0A438B2D2-F1
#
_cell.length_a   1.000
_cell.length_b   1.000
_cell.length_c   1.000
_cell.angle_alpha   90.00
_cell.angle_beta   90.00
_cell.angle_gamma   90.00
#
_symmetry.space_group_name_H-M   'P 1'
#
loop_
_entity.id
_entity.type
_entity.pdbx_description
1 polymer ?
#
loop_
_entity_poly.entity_id
_entity_poly.type
_entity_poly.pdbx_seq_one_letter_code
_entity_poly.pdbx_strand_id
1 'polypeptide(L)'
;MSDQMRTTVETMEATSRRVSDVRAEIQGLLSTLRGEVDGIRGGWEGSAAMAFQNLMERWDASANNLNRALESIGERIKSNSVSFDVAQQDHTSSISGVANSLNI
;
A
#
# COMPACT_ATOMS: atom_id res chain seq x y z
N MET A 1 1.26 -1.44 -28.68
CA MET A 1 0.29 -1.76 -27.60
C MET A 1 0.89 -2.73 -26.57
N SER A 2 1.51 -3.84 -26.98
CA SER A 2 2.23 -4.76 -26.07
C SER A 2 3.32 -4.11 -25.21
N ASP A 3 4.11 -3.20 -25.78
CA ASP A 3 5.19 -2.51 -25.06
C ASP A 3 4.68 -1.58 -23.94
N GLN A 4 3.66 -0.75 -24.25
CA GLN A 4 2.98 0.12 -23.28
C GLN A 4 2.38 -0.68 -22.10
N MET A 5 1.82 -1.86 -22.38
CA MET A 5 1.25 -2.74 -21.36
C MET A 5 2.33 -3.33 -20.46
N ARG A 6 3.44 -3.79 -21.03
CA ARG A 6 4.59 -4.31 -20.26
C ARG A 6 5.15 -3.24 -19.32
N THR A 7 5.30 -2.01 -19.80
CA THR A 7 5.68 -0.86 -18.96
C THR A 7 4.70 -0.61 -17.84
N THR A 8 3.39 -0.77 -18.08
CA THR A 8 2.35 -0.56 -17.07
C THR A 8 2.47 -1.60 -15.96
N VAL A 9 2.62 -2.89 -16.29
CA VAL A 9 2.79 -3.97 -15.30
C VAL A 9 4.06 -3.78 -14.46
N GLU A 10 5.20 -3.46 -15.09
CA GLU A 10 6.46 -3.18 -14.38
C GLU A 10 6.32 -1.98 -13.42
N THR A 11 5.63 -0.93 -13.86
CA THR A 11 5.36 0.26 -13.02
C THR A 11 4.50 -0.10 -11.81
N MET A 12 3.51 -0.99 -11.99
CA MET A 12 2.63 -1.43 -10.90
C MET A 12 3.36 -2.29 -9.88
N GLU A 13 4.19 -3.23 -10.31
CA GLU A 13 5.04 -4.00 -9.40
C GLU A 13 5.99 -3.10 -8.61
N ALA A 14 6.68 -2.18 -9.29
CA ALA A 14 7.58 -1.23 -8.65
C ALA A 14 6.85 -0.37 -7.62
N THR A 15 5.63 0.09 -7.94
CA THR A 15 4.81 0.88 -7.02
C THR A 15 4.37 0.04 -5.81
N SER A 16 3.96 -1.21 -6.01
CA SER A 16 3.58 -2.12 -4.92
C SER A 16 4.74 -2.40 -3.95
N ARG A 17 5.96 -2.57 -4.48
CA ARG A 17 7.17 -2.72 -3.65
C ARG A 17 7.40 -1.46 -2.84
N ARG A 18 7.34 -0.29 -3.48
CA ARG A 18 7.52 1.00 -2.79
C ARG A 18 6.49 1.24 -1.67
N VAL A 19 5.23 0.85 -1.88
CA VAL A 19 4.20 0.93 -0.83
C VAL A 19 4.54 0.02 0.35
N SER A 20 5.04 -1.19 0.08
CA SER A 20 5.47 -2.12 1.13
C SER A 20 6.68 -1.60 1.91
N ASP A 21 7.65 -1.00 1.21
CA ASP A 21 8.84 -0.40 1.82
C ASP A 21 8.47 0.76 2.74
N VAL A 22 7.61 1.68 2.24
CA VAL A 22 7.10 2.81 3.03
C VAL A 22 6.32 2.33 4.25
N ARG A 23 5.52 1.26 4.13
CA ARG A 23 4.83 0.65 5.26
C ARG A 23 5.82 0.15 6.33
N ALA A 24 6.89 -0.52 5.92
CA ALA A 24 7.91 -1.02 6.83
C ALA A 24 8.67 0.12 7.53
N GLU A 25 9.02 1.19 6.79
CA GLU A 25 9.66 2.38 7.33
C GLU A 25 8.79 3.06 8.39
N ILE A 26 7.51 3.24 8.10
CA ILE A 26 6.54 3.80 9.05
C ILE A 26 6.45 2.92 10.29
N GLN A 27 6.31 1.60 10.16
CA GLN A 27 6.28 0.71 11.32
C GLN A 27 7.55 0.82 12.19
N GLY A 28 8.72 1.02 11.57
CA GLY A 28 9.97 1.28 12.27
C GLY A 28 9.94 2.59 13.06
N LEU A 29 9.57 3.70 12.41
CA LEU A 29 9.44 5.02 13.06
C LEU A 29 8.45 4.99 14.23
N LEU A 30 7.34 4.28 14.03
CA LEU A 30 6.32 4.07 15.04
C LEU A 30 6.89 3.32 16.26
N SER A 31 7.66 2.25 16.05
CA SER A 31 8.32 1.51 17.13
C SER A 31 9.35 2.36 17.88
N THR A 32 10.15 3.16 17.16
CA THR A 32 11.15 4.05 17.77
C THR A 32 10.49 5.07 18.67
N LEU A 33 9.46 5.76 18.19
CA LEU A 33 8.78 6.78 18.97
C LEU A 33 8.15 6.18 20.24
N ARG A 34 7.55 4.99 20.15
CA ARG A 34 7.02 4.27 21.31
C ARG A 34 8.11 3.99 22.36
N GLY A 35 9.30 3.61 21.93
CA GLY A 35 10.44 3.39 22.82
C GLY A 35 10.90 4.67 23.52
N GLU A 36 10.99 5.79 22.79
CA GLU A 36 11.33 7.10 23.39
C GLU A 36 10.28 7.52 24.43
N VAL A 37 9.01 7.37 24.07
CA VAL A 37 7.84 7.61 24.91
C VAL A 37 7.89 6.80 26.21
N ASP A 38 8.15 5.48 26.13
CA ASP A 38 8.23 4.63 27.32
C ASP A 38 9.47 4.95 28.18
N GLY A 39 10.58 5.40 27.58
CA GLY A 39 11.79 5.80 28.31
C GLY A 39 11.63 7.07 29.16
N ILE A 40 10.76 7.99 28.74
CA ILE A 40 10.54 9.27 29.45
C ILE A 40 9.50 9.13 30.57
N ARG A 41 8.71 8.05 30.55
CA ARG A 41 7.61 7.76 31.47
C ARG A 41 8.01 7.74 32.95
N GLY A 42 9.26 7.38 33.25
CA GLY A 42 9.81 7.36 34.61
C GLY A 42 10.02 8.74 35.26
N GLY A 43 10.00 9.83 34.48
CA GLY A 43 10.25 11.19 34.99
C GLY A 43 9.01 12.09 35.08
N TRP A 44 7.84 11.64 34.61
CA TRP A 44 6.67 12.49 34.35
C TRP A 44 5.49 12.09 35.24
N GLU A 45 5.55 12.37 36.54
CA GLU A 45 4.38 12.25 37.43
C GLU A 45 3.46 13.49 37.33
N GLY A 46 2.14 13.27 37.36
CA GLY A 46 1.13 14.35 37.38
C GLY A 46 0.55 14.71 36.00
N SER A 47 0.32 16.01 35.75
CA SER A 47 -0.36 16.53 34.54
C SER A 47 0.33 16.17 33.22
N ALA A 48 1.64 15.92 33.25
CA ALA A 48 2.43 15.45 32.11
C ALA A 48 2.00 14.04 31.64
N ALA A 49 1.53 13.17 32.55
CA ALA A 49 1.05 11.83 32.21
C ALA A 49 -0.23 11.88 31.36
N MET A 50 -1.14 12.83 31.61
CA MET A 50 -2.38 12.97 30.82
C MET A 50 -2.11 13.51 29.41
N ALA A 51 -1.18 14.47 29.27
CA ALA A 51 -0.76 14.99 27.97
C ALA A 51 -0.10 13.89 27.12
N PHE A 52 0.70 13.04 27.78
CA PHE A 52 1.32 11.88 27.18
C PHE A 52 0.30 10.82 26.74
N GLN A 53 -0.68 10.50 27.58
CA GLN A 53 -1.75 9.56 27.24
C GLN A 53 -2.51 10.03 25.99
N ASN A 54 -2.84 11.31 25.92
CA ASN A 54 -3.48 11.92 24.74
C ASN A 54 -2.58 11.88 23.50
N LEU A 55 -1.28 12.11 23.66
CA LEU A 55 -0.32 12.02 22.55
C LEU A 55 -0.29 10.59 22.00
N MET A 56 -0.25 9.58 22.87
CA MET A 56 -0.27 8.17 22.49
C MET A 56 -1.55 7.77 21.76
N GLU A 57 -2.73 8.20 22.23
CA GLU A 57 -3.98 7.92 21.54
C GLU A 57 -4.05 8.56 20.15
N ARG A 58 -3.64 9.83 20.02
CA ARG A 58 -3.60 10.52 18.72
C ARG A 58 -2.60 9.88 17.78
N TRP A 59 -1.48 9.42 18.33
CA TRP A 59 -0.49 8.67 17.58
C TRP A 59 -1.08 7.36 17.07
N ASP A 60 -1.76 6.58 17.93
CA ASP A 60 -2.32 5.26 17.57
C ASP A 60 -3.34 5.44 16.44
N ALA A 61 -4.16 6.48 16.54
CA ALA A 61 -5.11 6.84 15.50
C ALA A 61 -4.41 7.18 14.17
N SER A 62 -3.33 7.97 14.23
CA SER A 62 -2.59 8.40 13.03
C SER A 62 -1.85 7.23 12.37
N ALA A 63 -1.23 6.37 13.17
CA ALA A 63 -0.57 5.14 12.75
C ALA A 63 -1.53 4.19 12.03
N ASN A 64 -2.71 3.97 12.62
CA ASN A 64 -3.75 3.12 12.03
C ASN A 64 -4.32 3.71 10.74
N ASN A 65 -4.53 5.04 10.70
CA ASN A 65 -4.98 5.72 9.48
C ASN A 65 -3.97 5.54 8.34
N LEU A 66 -2.69 5.78 8.63
CA LEU A 66 -1.62 5.65 7.67
C LEU A 66 -1.46 4.21 7.15
N ASN A 67 -1.49 3.21 8.03
CA ASN A 67 -1.48 1.80 7.61
C ASN A 67 -2.65 1.46 6.69
N ARG A 68 -3.87 1.87 7.05
CA ARG A 68 -5.06 1.66 6.21
C ARG A 68 -4.97 2.35 4.85
N ALA A 69 -4.42 3.56 4.81
CA ALA A 69 -4.21 4.27 3.55
C ALA A 69 -3.24 3.52 2.64
N LEU A 70 -2.12 3.04 3.19
CA LEU A 70 -1.13 2.25 2.45
C LEU A 70 -1.68 0.91 1.97
N GLU A 71 -2.45 0.22 2.80
CA GLU A 71 -3.12 -1.03 2.43
C GLU A 71 -4.12 -0.80 1.29
N SER A 72 -4.95 0.25 1.39
CA SER A 72 -5.88 0.61 0.32
C SER A 72 -5.16 0.96 -0.99
N ILE A 73 -4.02 1.65 -0.93
CA ILE A 73 -3.21 1.92 -2.13
C ILE A 73 -2.69 0.60 -2.72
N GLY A 74 -2.17 -0.31 -1.89
CA GLY A 74 -1.69 -1.62 -2.33
C GLY A 74 -2.80 -2.45 -3.00
N GLU A 75 -3.99 -2.51 -2.40
CA GLU A 75 -5.15 -3.19 -2.96
C GLU A 75 -5.59 -2.59 -4.29
N ARG A 76 -5.62 -1.26 -4.41
CA ARG A 76 -5.95 -0.58 -5.67
C ARG A 76 -4.95 -0.90 -6.78
N ILE A 77 -3.66 -0.92 -6.46
CA ILE A 77 -2.62 -1.32 -7.41
C ILE A 77 -2.84 -2.78 -7.82
N LYS A 78 -3.01 -3.70 -6.87
CA LYS A 78 -3.25 -5.11 -7.18
C LYS A 78 -4.51 -5.31 -8.04
N SER A 79 -5.61 -4.66 -7.68
CA SER A 79 -6.87 -4.71 -8.42
C SER A 79 -6.69 -4.22 -9.86
N ASN A 80 -6.00 -3.09 -10.07
CA ASN A 80 -5.74 -2.60 -11.42
C ASN A 80 -4.88 -3.60 -12.21
N SER A 81 -3.94 -4.31 -11.56
CA SER A 81 -3.07 -5.26 -12.24
C SER A 81 -3.86 -6.46 -12.75
N VAL A 82 -4.78 -6.97 -11.92
CA VAL A 82 -5.68 -8.07 -12.29
C VAL A 82 -6.61 -7.64 -13.42
N SER A 83 -7.21 -6.45 -13.34
CA SER A 83 -8.08 -5.94 -14.40
C SER A 83 -7.34 -5.80 -15.74
N PHE A 84 -6.08 -5.38 -15.71
CA PHE A 84 -5.25 -5.31 -16.92
C PHE A 84 -4.98 -6.69 -17.52
N ASP A 85 -4.70 -7.69 -16.70
CA ASP A 85 -4.42 -9.07 -17.17
C ASP A 85 -5.67 -9.73 -17.78
N VAL A 86 -6.83 -9.53 -17.16
CA VAL A 86 -8.13 -9.99 -17.67
C VAL A 86 -8.45 -9.31 -19.01
N ALA A 87 -8.31 -7.99 -19.10
CA ALA A 87 -8.53 -7.25 -20.34
C ALA A 87 -7.63 -7.75 -21.48
N GLN A 88 -6.41 -8.23 -21.17
CA GLN A 88 -5.51 -8.81 -22.16
C GLN A 88 -5.94 -10.20 -22.63
N GLN A 89 -6.39 -11.07 -21.73
CA GLN A 89 -6.93 -12.38 -22.10
C GLN A 89 -8.18 -12.23 -22.98
N ASP A 90 -9.07 -11.29 -22.65
CA ASP A 90 -10.27 -11.02 -23.44
C ASP A 90 -9.94 -10.50 -24.85
N HIS A 91 -8.98 -9.56 -24.96
CA HIS A 91 -8.55 -9.05 -26.27
C HIS A 91 -7.92 -10.14 -27.13
N THR A 92 -7.06 -10.97 -26.53
CA THR A 92 -6.39 -12.08 -27.24
C THR A 92 -7.39 -13.13 -27.69
N SER A 93 -8.36 -13.46 -26.83
CA SER A 93 -9.46 -14.40 -27.13
C SER A 93 -10.38 -13.86 -28.23
N SER A 94 -10.65 -12.55 -28.22
CA SER A 94 -11.45 -11.90 -29.26
C SER A 94 -10.73 -11.90 -30.61
N ILE A 95 -9.44 -11.56 -30.64
CA ILE A 95 -8.63 -11.57 -31.86
C ILE A 95 -8.49 -12.99 -32.43
N SER A 96 -8.23 -13.98 -31.58
CA SER A 96 -8.15 -15.38 -32.03
C SER A 96 -9.50 -15.88 -32.55
N GLY A 97 -10.62 -15.50 -31.92
CA GLY A 97 -11.96 -15.78 -32.42
C GLY A 97 -12.24 -15.16 -33.79
N VAL A 98 -11.86 -13.89 -33.98
CA VAL A 98 -11.97 -13.20 -35.28
C VAL A 98 -11.07 -13.87 -36.33
N ALA A 99 -9.82 -14.17 -36.00
CA ALA A 99 -8.89 -14.85 -36.90
C ALA A 99 -9.42 -16.24 -37.33
N ASN A 100 -10.06 -16.97 -36.42
CA ASN A 100 -10.69 -18.25 -36.73
C ASN A 100 -11.95 -18.08 -37.61
N SER A 101 -12.70 -17.00 -37.41
CA SER A 101 -13.89 -16.68 -38.23
C SER A 101 -13.55 -16.18 -39.64
N LEU A 102 -12.37 -15.58 -39.80
CA LEU A 102 -11.80 -15.15 -41.07
C LEU A 102 -11.03 -16.27 -41.78
N ASN A 103 -10.92 -17.45 -41.17
CA ASN A 103 -10.38 -18.64 -41.82
C ASN A 103 -11.48 -19.29 -42.68
N ILE A 104 -11.87 -18.52 -43.70
CA ILE A 104 -12.41 -18.94 -45.01
C ILE A 104 -11.37 -18.46 -46.02
#